data_AF-A0A1B7MW42-F1
#
_entry.id   AF-A0A1B7MW42-F1
#
_cell.length_a   1.000
_cell.length_b   1.000
_cell.length_c   1.000
_cell.angle_alpha   90.00
_cell.angle_beta   90.00
_cell.angle_gamma   90.00
#
_symmetry.space_group_name_H-M   'P 1'
#
loop_
_entity.id
_entity.type
_entity.pdbx_description
1 polymer ?
#
loop_
_entity_poly.entity_id
_entity_poly.type
_entity_poly.pdbx_seq_one_letter_code
_entity_poly.pdbx_strand_id
1 'polypeptide(L)'
;SLSTFFRTLQRLGITRKKVSRRALERNDEKRAAFMNNLADIAPNPEMLMFGDKAAKNGHTLARSTGYSPRGTRCVQSGCFIRGTRWSILPIL
;
A
#
# COMPACT_ATOMS: atom_id res chain seq x y z
N SER A 1 14.82 18.49 24.74
CA SER A 1 14.01 19.35 23.84
C SER A 1 13.67 18.59 22.57
N LEU A 2 12.66 19.04 21.81
CA LEU A 2 12.26 18.44 20.52
C LEU A 2 13.41 18.44 19.49
N SER A 3 14.27 19.45 19.53
CA SER A 3 15.45 19.56 18.66
C SER A 3 16.48 18.46 18.92
N THR A 4 16.70 18.03 20.17
CA THR A 4 17.59 16.90 20.48
C THR A 4 17.08 15.60 19.85
N PHE A 5 15.77 15.36 19.90
CA PHE A 5 15.15 14.17 19.31
C PHE A 5 15.27 14.15 17.77
N PHE A 6 15.05 15.28 17.09
CA PHE A 6 15.24 15.34 15.65
C PHE A 6 16.70 15.13 15.24
N ARG A 7 17.65 15.69 16.01
CA ARG A 7 19.08 15.48 15.78
C ARG A 7 19.48 14.02 16.00
N THR A 8 18.94 13.33 17.00
CA THR A 8 19.21 11.91 17.22
C THR A 8 18.63 11.05 16.09
N LEU A 9 17.38 11.28 15.68
CA LEU A 9 16.80 10.58 14.52
C LEU A 9 17.62 10.79 13.25
N GLN A 10 18.06 12.01 12.99
CA GLN A 10 18.89 12.32 11.82
C GLN A 10 20.26 11.62 11.89
N ARG A 11 20.91 11.60 13.07
CA ARG A 11 22.17 10.88 13.30
C ARG A 11 22.01 9.37 13.12
N LEU A 12 20.88 8.81 13.52
CA LEU A 12 20.51 7.41 13.31
C LEU A 12 20.07 7.11 11.86
N GLY A 13 20.10 8.11 10.97
CA GLY A 13 19.67 7.95 9.59
C GLY A 13 18.17 7.70 9.43
N ILE A 14 17.35 8.00 10.43
CA ILE A 14 15.90 7.83 10.38
C ILE A 14 15.29 9.11 9.80
N THR A 15 14.54 8.99 8.71
CA THR A 15 13.90 10.13 8.04
C THR A 15 12.40 9.97 7.94
N ARG A 16 11.70 11.11 7.85
CA ARG A 16 10.26 11.16 7.65
C ARG A 16 9.93 10.81 6.20
N LYS A 17 9.01 9.86 5.98
CA LYS A 17 8.61 9.37 4.65
C LYS A 17 7.10 9.20 4.56
N LYS A 18 6.57 9.18 3.33
CA LYS A 18 5.19 8.78 3.06
C LYS A 18 5.01 7.30 3.41
N VAL A 19 3.96 6.98 4.16
CA VAL A 19 3.66 5.60 4.54
C VAL A 19 3.11 4.86 3.32
N SER A 20 3.74 3.74 2.97
CA SER A 20 3.21 2.78 2.02
C SER A 20 2.33 1.79 2.77
N ARG A 21 1.05 1.75 2.45
CA ARG A 21 0.14 0.78 3.06
C ARG A 21 0.16 -0.54 2.31
N ARG A 22 0.08 -1.63 3.06
CA ARG A 22 -0.09 -2.99 2.53
C ARG A 22 -1.31 -3.62 3.20
N ALA A 23 -2.06 -4.40 2.44
CA ALA A 23 -3.12 -5.22 3.01
C ALA A 23 -2.50 -6.22 3.97
N LEU A 24 -3.11 -6.46 5.12
CA LEU A 24 -2.66 -7.48 6.06
C LEU A 24 -2.69 -8.88 5.42
N GLU A 25 -3.65 -9.11 4.53
CA GLU A 25 -3.85 -10.35 3.78
C GLU A 25 -2.85 -10.56 2.64
N ARG A 26 -1.97 -9.57 2.37
CA ARG A 26 -1.01 -9.64 1.27
C ARG A 26 -0.01 -10.77 1.50
N ASN A 27 0.07 -11.70 0.55
CA ASN A 27 1.06 -12.76 0.48
C ASN A 27 1.85 -12.64 -0.84
N ASP A 28 3.15 -12.37 -0.74
CA ASP A 28 4.01 -12.10 -1.91
C ASP A 28 4.30 -13.39 -2.71
N GLU A 29 4.35 -14.56 -2.07
CA GLU A 29 4.56 -15.86 -2.74
C GLU A 29 3.35 -16.24 -3.61
N LYS A 30 2.14 -16.14 -3.05
CA LYS A 30 0.89 -16.38 -3.79
C LYS A 30 0.75 -15.41 -4.96
N ARG A 31 1.16 -14.16 -4.76
CA ARG A 31 1.16 -13.16 -5.83
C ARG A 31 2.16 -13.53 -6.93
N ALA A 32 3.36 -13.97 -6.59
CA ALA A 32 4.36 -14.38 -7.58
C ALA A 32 3.88 -15.60 -8.39
N ALA A 33 3.36 -16.63 -7.71
CA ALA A 33 2.79 -17.81 -8.36
C ALA A 33 1.63 -17.44 -9.32
N PHE A 34 0.74 -16.56 -8.88
CA PHE A 34 -0.34 -16.06 -9.73
C PHE A 34 0.18 -15.33 -10.98
N MET A 35 1.19 -14.46 -10.83
CA MET A 35 1.74 -13.73 -11.97
C MET A 35 2.42 -14.65 -12.98
N ASN A 36 3.10 -15.71 -12.52
CA ASN A 36 3.68 -16.72 -13.41
C ASN A 36 2.59 -17.44 -14.20
N ASN A 37 1.55 -17.94 -13.53
CA ASN A 37 0.42 -18.58 -14.19
C ASN A 37 -0.29 -17.65 -15.17
N LEU A 38 -0.45 -16.37 -14.82
CA LEU A 38 -1.07 -15.37 -15.69
C LEU A 38 -0.23 -15.12 -16.95
N ALA A 39 1.10 -15.13 -16.85
CA ALA A 39 1.99 -14.97 -17.99
C ALA A 39 1.84 -16.10 -19.02
N ASP A 40 1.56 -17.32 -18.56
CA ASP A 40 1.29 -18.46 -19.44
C ASP A 40 -0.09 -18.36 -20.13
N ILE A 41 -1.09 -17.84 -19.42
CA ILE A 41 -2.48 -17.75 -19.91
C ILE A 41 -2.70 -16.55 -20.83
N ALA A 42 -2.11 -15.40 -20.49
CA ALA A 42 -2.29 -14.12 -21.19
C ALA A 42 -0.93 -13.44 -21.41
N PRO A 43 -0.10 -13.95 -22.36
CA PRO A 43 1.23 -13.42 -22.61
C PRO A 43 1.20 -12.01 -23.23
N ASN A 44 0.12 -11.64 -23.93
CA ASN A 44 -0.10 -10.29 -24.43
C ASN A 44 -1.02 -9.51 -23.46
N PRO A 45 -0.59 -8.35 -22.93
CA PRO A 45 -1.41 -7.47 -22.10
C PRO A 45 -2.77 -7.08 -22.69
N GLU A 46 -2.90 -7.02 -24.02
CA GLU A 46 -4.14 -6.69 -24.72
C GLU A 46 -5.26 -7.74 -24.51
N MET A 47 -4.90 -8.94 -24.04
CA MET A 47 -5.86 -10.00 -23.71
C MET A 47 -6.56 -9.77 -22.36
N LEU A 48 -6.13 -8.77 -21.59
CA LEU A 48 -6.61 -8.52 -20.23
C LEU A 48 -7.44 -7.23 -20.16
N MET A 49 -8.67 -7.35 -19.66
CA MET A 49 -9.50 -6.22 -19.24
C MET A 49 -9.62 -6.21 -17.72
N PHE A 50 -9.33 -5.06 -17.09
CA PHE A 50 -9.37 -4.90 -15.64
C PHE A 50 -10.55 -4.03 -15.22
N GLY A 51 -11.40 -4.57 -14.34
CA GLY A 51 -12.43 -3.82 -13.63
C GLY A 51 -12.19 -3.91 -12.13
N ASP A 52 -12.29 -2.79 -11.42
CA ASP A 52 -12.23 -2.77 -9.95
C ASP A 52 -13.39 -1.99 -9.36
N LYS A 53 -13.86 -2.46 -8.20
CA LYS A 53 -14.92 -1.82 -7.44
C LYS A 53 -14.30 -0.73 -6.57
N ALA A 54 -14.49 0.53 -6.97
CA ALA A 54 -14.06 1.66 -6.17
C ALA A 54 -14.97 1.83 -4.95
N ALA A 55 -14.37 1.96 -3.77
CA ALA A 55 -15.06 2.32 -2.53
C ALA A 55 -14.57 3.69 -2.06
N LYS A 56 -15.49 4.64 -1.91
CA LYS A 56 -15.20 5.98 -1.36
C LYS A 56 -15.58 6.04 0.10
N ASN A 57 -14.62 6.37 0.97
CA ASN A 57 -14.90 6.81 2.33
C ASN A 57 -14.17 8.14 2.63
N GLY A 58 -14.84 9.06 3.32
CA GLY A 58 -14.28 10.38 3.67
C GLY A 58 -13.37 10.38 4.90
N HIS A 59 -13.27 9.24 5.60
CA HIS A 59 -12.60 9.14 6.91
C HIS A 59 -11.52 8.06 6.91
N THR A 60 -10.41 8.31 6.22
CA THR A 60 -9.22 7.45 6.35
C THR A 60 -8.39 7.90 7.56
N LEU A 61 -8.62 7.29 8.72
CA LEU A 61 -7.91 7.58 9.99
C LEU A 61 -6.41 7.21 10.01
N ALA A 62 -5.88 6.69 8.91
CA ALA A 62 -4.53 6.17 8.89
C ALA A 62 -3.50 7.28 8.61
N ARG A 63 -2.33 7.19 9.26
CA ARG A 63 -1.25 8.18 9.13
C ARG A 63 -0.71 8.26 7.71
N SER A 64 -0.48 9.47 7.22
CA SER A 64 0.10 9.72 5.89
C SER A 64 1.62 9.65 5.86
N THR A 65 2.27 9.93 6.99
CA THR A 65 3.73 9.94 7.14
C THR A 65 4.19 9.20 8.39
N GLY A 66 5.37 8.61 8.31
CA GLY A 66 6.04 7.90 9.39
C GLY A 66 7.56 8.05 9.28
N TYR A 67 8.30 7.47 10.22
CA TYR A 67 9.75 7.50 10.26
C TYR A 67 10.32 6.13 9.93
N SER A 68 11.38 6.09 9.12
CA SER A 68 12.09 4.85 8.76
C SER A 68 13.55 5.14 8.42
N PRO A 69 14.47 4.19 8.60
CA PRO A 69 15.86 4.33 8.18
C PRO A 69 16.01 4.76 6.72
N ARG A 70 17.04 5.53 6.37
CA ARG A 70 17.39 5.85 4.98
C ARG A 70 17.56 4.55 4.18
N GLY A 71 17.14 4.56 2.91
CA GLY A 71 17.11 3.37 2.07
C GLY A 71 15.91 2.44 2.26
N THR A 72 15.20 2.47 3.40
CA THR A 72 14.05 1.59 3.63
C THR A 72 12.70 2.29 3.45
N ARG A 73 11.66 1.57 3.03
CA ARG A 73 10.32 2.15 2.89
C ARG A 73 9.61 2.15 4.25
N CYS A 74 8.92 3.24 4.58
CA CYS A 74 8.01 3.24 5.73
C CYS A 74 6.74 2.48 5.34
N VAL A 75 6.58 1.26 5.85
CA VAL A 75 5.47 0.37 5.50
C VAL A 75 4.55 0.19 6.70
N GLN A 76 3.23 0.22 6.46
CA GLN A 76 2.22 -0.12 7.44
C GLN A 76 1.28 -1.17 6.85
N SER A 77 1.23 -2.35 7.47
CA SER A 77 0.25 -3.37 7.16
C SER A 77 -1.04 -3.14 7.94
N GLY A 78 -2.19 -3.41 7.34
CA GLY A 78 -3.46 -3.33 8.04
C GLY A 78 -4.63 -3.81 7.20
N CYS A 79 -5.76 -4.06 7.86
CA CYS A 79 -7.01 -4.36 7.17
C CYS A 79 -7.59 -3.08 6.54
N PHE A 80 -7.88 -3.13 5.24
CA PHE A 80 -8.45 -2.00 4.50
C PHE A 80 -9.97 -1.91 4.64
N ILE A 81 -10.64 -2.96 5.13
CA ILE A 81 -12.09 -3.01 5.34
C ILE A 81 -12.44 -2.23 6.60
N ARG A 82 -13.04 -1.04 6.44
CA ARG A 82 -13.57 -0.21 7.54
C ARG A 82 -14.81 0.58 7.09
N GLY A 83 -15.88 0.46 7.87
CA GLY A 83 -17.09 1.30 7.79
C GLY A 83 -18.02 1.03 6.61
N THR A 84 -19.11 1.81 6.56
CA THR A 84 -20.07 1.83 5.45
C THR A 84 -19.37 2.31 4.18
N ARG A 85 -19.52 1.55 3.08
CA ARG A 85 -18.91 1.85 1.79
C ARG A 85 -19.99 2.03 0.74
N TRP A 86 -19.86 3.11 -0.03
CA TRP A 86 -20.62 3.27 -1.26
C TRP A 86 -19.85 2.58 -2.37
N SER A 87 -20.49 1.60 -3.00
CA SER A 87 -19.94 0.93 -4.16
C SER A 87 -20.17 1.76 -5.40
N ILE A 88 -19.09 2.12 -6.08
CA ILE A 88 -19.16 2.62 -7.44
C ILE A 88 -18.73 1.45 -8.31
N LEU A 89 -19.62 0.99 -9.18
CA LEU A 89 -19.29 0.03 -10.23
C LEU A 89 -19.03 0.85 -11.49
N PRO A 90 -17.76 1.04 -11.91
CA PRO A 90 -17.47 1.46 -13.26
C PRO A 90 -17.60 0.23 -14.16
N ILE A 91 -18.83 -0.16 -14.44
CA ILE A 91 -19.13 -1.00 -15.61
C ILE A 91 -19.76 -0.04 -16.60
N LEU A 92 -19.25 -0.08 -17.84
CA LEU A 92 -19.69 0.71 -18.99
C LEU A 92 -21.21 0.90 -19.02
#